data_AF-A0AAW2XY02-F1
#
_entry.id   AF-A0AAW2XY02-F1
#
_cell.length_a   1.000
_cell.length_b   1.000
_cell.length_c   1.000
_cell.angle_alpha   90.00
_cell.angle_beta   90.00
_cell.angle_gamma   90.00
#
_symmetry.space_group_name_H-M   'P 1'
#
loop_
_entity.id
_entity.type
_entity.pdbx_description
1 polymer ?
#
loop_
_entity_poly.entity_id
_entity_poly.type
_entity_poly.pdbx_seq_one_letter_code
_entity_poly.pdbx_strand_id
1 'polypeptide(L)'
;MWNSSIVPVRKKDRRIRVCVDFRDLNNACPKDDFPLPIAELMIDAAMGHEALSFMDGSSGYNQIRIALADEELTAFCTPKDIYCYKIMSFVLKNAGPTYQRAMQRIFHDMLNKNIECDVDDLL
;
A
#
# COMPACT_ATOMS: atom_id res chain seq x y z
N MET A 1 22.51 1.20 10.52
CA MET A 1 21.24 0.53 10.89
C MET A 1 20.16 1.58 10.85
N TRP A 2 19.14 1.41 10.02
CA TRP A 2 17.94 2.26 10.06
C TRP A 2 17.20 2.02 11.38
N ASN A 3 16.62 3.07 11.96
CA ASN A 3 15.87 2.92 13.19
C ASN A 3 14.76 3.96 13.29
N SER A 4 13.56 3.55 12.88
CA SER A 4 12.36 4.38 12.98
C SER A 4 11.70 4.28 14.36
N SER A 5 10.99 5.34 14.75
CA SER A 5 10.23 5.37 16.01
C SER A 5 8.79 4.91 15.82
N ILE A 6 8.21 4.27 16.84
CA ILE A 6 6.76 4.03 16.90
C ILE A 6 6.00 5.29 17.33
N VAL A 7 4.85 5.53 16.73
CA VAL A 7 3.95 6.66 17.00
C VAL A 7 2.55 6.10 17.28
N PRO A 8 2.13 6.02 18.55
CA PRO A 8 0.77 5.66 18.91
C PRO A 8 -0.21 6.76 18.50
N VAL A 9 -1.21 6.42 17.70
CA VAL A 9 -2.26 7.33 17.24
C VAL A 9 -3.60 6.86 17.79
N ARG A 10 -4.32 7.76 18.46
CA ARG A 10 -5.67 7.48 18.98
C ARG A 10 -6.70 7.71 17.86
N LYS A 11 -7.43 6.66 17.50
CA LYS A 11 -8.57 6.75 16.56
C LYS A 11 -9.78 7.40 17.23
N LYS A 12 -10.73 7.89 16.40
CA LYS A 12 -12.01 8.48 16.85
C LYS A 12 -12.82 7.50 17.71
N ASP A 13 -12.74 6.21 17.42
CA ASP A 13 -13.38 5.11 18.16
C ASP A 13 -12.64 4.71 19.45
N ARG A 14 -11.66 5.52 19.88
CA ARG A 14 -10.79 5.33 21.06
C ARG A 14 -9.79 4.17 20.97
N ARG A 15 -9.74 3.41 19.87
CA ARG A 15 -8.70 2.39 19.65
C ARG A 15 -7.35 3.07 19.38
N ILE A 16 -6.26 2.40 19.76
CA ILE A 16 -4.89 2.85 19.45
C ILE A 16 -4.42 2.15 18.18
N ARG A 17 -3.91 2.91 17.21
CA ARG A 17 -3.16 2.40 16.07
C ARG A 17 -1.69 2.75 16.28
N VAL A 18 -0.82 1.75 16.26
CA VAL A 18 0.63 1.99 16.24
C VAL A 18 1.03 2.25 14.79
N CYS A 19 1.59 3.43 14.52
CA CYS A 19 2.24 3.74 13.25
C CYS A 19 3.75 3.72 13.44
N VAL A 20 4.51 3.40 12.39
CA VAL A 20 5.97 3.56 12.40
C VAL A 20 6.31 4.80 11.58
N ASP A 21 7.17 5.66 12.14
CA ASP A 21 7.61 6.89 11.49
C ASP A 21 8.74 6.60 10.49
N PHE A 22 8.35 6.31 9.25
CA PHE A 22 9.28 6.10 8.13
C PHE A 22 9.59 7.37 7.34
N ARG A 23 9.40 8.58 7.89
CA ARG A 23 9.65 9.82 7.13
C ARG A 23 11.07 9.90 6.56
N ASP A 24 12.09 9.60 7.36
CA ASP A 24 13.49 9.63 6.91
C ASP A 24 13.79 8.54 5.89
N LEU A 25 13.29 7.32 6.13
CA LEU A 25 13.41 6.19 5.19
C LEU A 25 12.75 6.53 3.86
N ASN A 26 11.53 7.06 3.90
CA ASN A 26 10.80 7.49 2.73
C ASN A 26 11.58 8.58 1.99
N ASN A 27 12.13 9.57 2.68
CA ASN A 27 12.91 10.65 2.06
C ASN A 27 14.16 10.13 1.33
N ALA A 28 14.88 9.17 1.92
CA ALA A 28 16.06 8.56 1.30
C ALA A 28 15.73 7.55 0.18
N CYS A 29 14.52 6.96 0.21
CA CYS A 29 14.10 5.99 -0.77
C CYS A 29 13.82 6.67 -2.13
N PRO A 30 14.43 6.20 -3.23
CA PRO A 30 14.08 6.62 -4.56
C PRO A 30 12.59 6.41 -4.81
N LYS A 31 11.96 7.39 -5.46
CA LYS A 31 10.53 7.30 -5.79
C LYS A 31 10.35 6.29 -6.92
N ASP A 32 9.38 5.39 -6.75
CA ASP A 32 8.87 4.55 -7.83
C ASP A 32 7.85 5.35 -8.63
N ASP A 33 8.18 5.67 -9.89
CA ASP A 33 7.32 6.43 -10.80
C ASP A 33 6.35 5.53 -11.59
N PHE A 34 6.05 4.33 -11.08
CA PHE A 34 5.00 3.49 -11.65
C PHE A 34 3.70 4.30 -11.79
N PRO A 35 3.04 4.27 -12.96
CA PRO A 35 1.83 5.04 -13.18
C PRO A 35 0.74 4.50 -12.24
N LEU A 36 0.28 5.39 -11.36
CA LEU A 36 -0.95 5.15 -10.65
C LEU A 36 -2.11 5.57 -11.57
N PRO A 37 -3.20 4.80 -11.58
CA PRO A 37 -4.38 5.11 -12.39
C PRO A 37 -4.98 6.43 -11.94
N ILE A 38 -5.69 7.06 -12.87
CA ILE A 38 -6.32 8.36 -12.65
C ILE A 38 -7.79 8.08 -12.34
N ALA A 39 -8.32 8.74 -11.31
CA ALA A 39 -9.71 8.55 -10.88
C ALA A 39 -10.73 8.73 -12.03
N GLU A 40 -10.43 9.54 -13.03
CA GLU A 40 -11.26 9.72 -14.24
C GLU A 40 -11.43 8.42 -15.03
N LEU A 41 -10.41 7.55 -15.09
CA LEU A 41 -10.50 6.25 -15.76
C LEU A 41 -11.49 5.31 -15.04
N MET A 42 -11.54 5.37 -13.71
CA MET A 42 -12.51 4.60 -12.92
C MET A 42 -13.94 5.06 -13.18
N ILE A 43 -14.14 6.37 -13.35
CA ILE A 43 -15.45 6.95 -13.67
C ILE A 43 -15.88 6.52 -15.07
N ASP A 44 -14.98 6.63 -16.07
CA ASP A 44 -15.28 6.23 -17.43
C ASP A 44 -15.60 4.73 -17.53
N ALA A 45 -14.88 3.88 -16.80
CA ALA A 45 -15.16 2.45 -16.74
C ALA A 45 -16.48 2.12 -16.03
N ALA A 46 -16.92 2.95 -15.10
CA ALA A 46 -18.24 2.81 -14.48
C ALA A 46 -19.38 3.12 -15.46
N MET A 47 -19.12 3.94 -16.49
CA MET A 47 -20.15 4.37 -17.43
C MET A 47 -20.55 3.24 -18.39
N GLY A 48 -21.86 3.01 -18.52
CA GLY A 48 -22.40 2.04 -19.49
C GLY A 48 -22.62 0.63 -18.94
N HIS A 49 -22.25 0.37 -17.68
CA HIS A 49 -22.59 -0.87 -16.98
C HIS A 49 -23.90 -0.72 -16.19
N GLU A 50 -24.79 -1.72 -16.28
CA GLU A 50 -26.06 -1.74 -15.54
C GLU A 50 -25.87 -1.93 -14.03
N ALA A 51 -24.78 -2.60 -13.65
CA ALA A 51 -24.39 -2.83 -12.26
C ALA A 51 -22.86 -2.90 -12.14
N LEU A 52 -22.35 -2.46 -10.99
CA LEU A 52 -20.93 -2.49 -10.62
C LEU A 52 -20.77 -3.13 -9.25
N SER A 53 -19.63 -3.77 -9.01
CA SER A 53 -19.29 -4.36 -7.71
C SER A 53 -17.99 -3.75 -7.22
N PHE A 54 -17.99 -3.20 -6.02
CA PHE A 54 -16.80 -2.60 -5.44
C PHE A 54 -16.13 -3.53 -4.44
N MET A 55 -14.82 -3.70 -4.55
CA MET A 55 -14.01 -4.47 -3.60
C MET A 55 -12.91 -3.59 -3.00
N ASP A 56 -12.88 -3.56 -1.67
CA ASP A 56 -11.84 -2.86 -0.88
C ASP A 56 -10.64 -3.80 -0.63
N GLY A 57 -9.54 -3.48 -1.31
CA GLY A 57 -8.25 -4.14 -1.22
C GLY A 57 -7.29 -3.51 -0.22
N SER A 58 -7.70 -2.59 0.64
CA SER A 58 -6.82 -1.85 1.57
C SER A 58 -6.00 -2.74 2.53
N SER A 59 -6.44 -3.97 2.77
CA SER A 59 -5.69 -4.97 3.55
C SER A 59 -4.60 -5.69 2.74
N GLY A 60 -4.62 -5.54 1.42
CA GLY A 60 -3.80 -6.25 0.45
C GLY A 60 -2.32 -5.93 0.52
N TYR A 61 -1.92 -4.73 0.97
CA TYR A 61 -0.49 -4.43 1.22
C TYR A 61 0.15 -5.44 2.17
N ASN A 62 -0.60 -5.91 3.18
CA ASN A 62 -0.12 -6.88 4.16
C ASN A 62 0.14 -8.27 3.55
N GLN A 63 -0.23 -8.48 2.29
CA GLN A 63 0.01 -9.72 1.55
C GLN A 63 1.25 -9.63 0.65
N ILE A 64 1.76 -8.42 0.39
CA ILE A 64 2.97 -8.20 -0.41
C ILE A 64 4.19 -8.32 0.50
N ARG A 65 5.10 -9.25 0.19
CA ARG A 65 6.37 -9.37 0.92
C ARG A 65 7.33 -8.26 0.55
N ILE A 66 8.04 -7.74 1.55
CA ILE A 66 9.20 -6.88 1.32
C ILE A 66 10.33 -7.76 0.78
N ALA A 67 11.15 -7.20 -0.13
CA ALA A 67 12.32 -7.91 -0.61
C ALA A 67 13.26 -8.20 0.57
N LEU A 68 13.86 -9.39 0.64
CA LEU A 68 14.69 -9.79 1.78
C LEU A 68 15.83 -8.80 2.07
N ALA A 69 16.39 -8.17 1.04
CA ALA A 69 17.44 -7.17 1.17
C ALA A 69 16.96 -5.83 1.78
N ASP A 70 15.65 -5.55 1.73
CA ASP A 70 15.04 -4.30 2.17
C ASP A 70 14.34 -4.42 3.53
N GLU A 71 14.13 -5.64 4.06
CA GLU A 71 13.46 -5.85 5.35
C GLU A 71 14.15 -5.04 6.47
N GLU A 72 15.48 -5.10 6.56
CA GLU A 72 16.26 -4.38 7.59
C GLU A 72 16.15 -2.85 7.47
N LEU A 73 15.83 -2.31 6.28
CA LEU A 73 15.61 -0.86 6.10
C LEU A 73 14.36 -0.39 6.83
N THR A 74 13.41 -1.30 7.05
CA THR A 74 12.15 -1.02 7.76
C THR A 74 12.25 -1.23 9.28
N ALA A 75 13.46 -1.34 9.82
CA ALA A 75 13.68 -1.53 11.24
C ALA A 75 13.12 -0.37 12.09
N PHE A 76 12.46 -0.71 13.19
CA PHE A 76 11.89 0.23 14.14
C PHE A 76 12.08 -0.24 15.58
N CYS A 77 12.28 0.71 16.47
CA CYS A 77 12.51 0.44 17.88
C CYS A 77 11.19 0.50 18.68
N THR A 78 11.00 -0.51 19.52
CA THR A 78 9.99 -0.53 20.58
C THR A 78 10.69 -0.51 21.94
N PRO A 79 9.98 -0.26 23.06
CA PRO A 79 10.58 -0.36 24.39
C PRO A 79 11.15 -1.74 24.75
N LYS A 80 10.82 -2.79 23.98
CA LYS A 80 11.28 -4.16 24.24
C LYS A 80 12.45 -4.57 23.35
N ASP A 81 12.34 -4.29 22.06
CA ASP A 81 13.30 -4.73 21.05
C ASP A 81 13.14 -3.95 19.74
N ILE A 82 14.04 -4.21 18.80
CA ILE A 82 14.01 -3.73 17.42
C ILE A 82 13.36 -4.81 16.54
N TYR A 83 12.41 -4.38 15.71
CA TYR A 83 11.70 -5.25 14.77
C TYR A 83 11.78 -4.67 13.37
N CYS A 84 11.64 -5.51 12.35
CA CYS A 84 11.49 -5.10 10.96
C CYS A 84 10.20 -5.66 10.36
N TYR A 85 9.71 -5.02 9.30
CA TYR A 85 8.57 -5.54 8.53
C TYR A 85 9.03 -6.60 7.52
N LYS A 86 8.27 -7.69 7.44
CA LYS A 86 8.39 -8.72 6.38
C LYS A 86 7.37 -8.54 5.26
N ILE A 87 6.31 -7.78 5.55
CA ILE A 87 5.20 -7.48 4.66
C ILE A 87 5.09 -5.97 4.51
N MET A 88 4.65 -5.53 3.32
CA MET A 88 4.61 -4.12 2.96
C MET A 88 3.66 -3.36 3.88
N SER A 89 4.16 -2.30 4.50
CA SER A 89 3.35 -1.39 5.30
C SER A 89 2.90 -0.20 4.45
N PHE A 90 1.64 0.22 4.58
CA PHE A 90 1.06 1.33 3.81
C PHE A 90 1.80 2.67 3.98
N VAL A 91 2.58 2.82 5.06
CA VAL A 91 3.35 4.04 5.36
C VAL A 91 4.64 4.16 4.54
N LEU A 92 5.02 3.15 3.76
CA LEU A 92 6.20 3.19 2.90
C LEU A 92 5.90 3.91 1.59
N LYS A 93 6.83 4.77 1.14
CA LYS A 93 6.69 5.63 -0.06
C LYS A 93 6.21 4.87 -1.29
N ASN A 94 6.78 3.69 -1.53
CA ASN A 94 6.55 2.91 -2.75
C ASN A 94 5.49 1.81 -2.57
N ALA A 95 4.73 1.81 -1.46
CA ALA A 95 3.69 0.80 -1.20
C ALA A 95 2.58 0.83 -2.27
N GLY A 96 2.04 2.00 -2.60
CA GLY A 96 1.01 2.19 -3.63
C GLY A 96 1.45 1.70 -5.01
N PRO A 97 2.56 2.22 -5.58
CA PRO A 97 3.14 1.73 -6.83
C PRO A 97 3.36 0.22 -6.87
N THR A 98 3.86 -0.36 -5.78
CA THR A 98 4.08 -1.81 -5.67
C THR A 98 2.76 -2.58 -5.70
N TYR A 99 1.75 -2.10 -4.96
CA TYR A 99 0.43 -2.71 -4.92
C TYR A 99 -0.27 -2.65 -6.27
N GLN A 100 -0.27 -1.48 -6.91
CA GLN A 100 -0.82 -1.29 -8.25
C GLN A 100 -0.19 -2.25 -9.26
N ARG A 101 1.14 -2.38 -9.25
CA ARG A 101 1.87 -3.31 -10.13
C ARG A 101 1.47 -4.76 -9.86
N ALA A 102 1.26 -5.13 -8.60
CA ALA A 102 0.81 -6.48 -8.23
C ALA A 102 -0.61 -6.75 -8.73
N MET A 103 -1.55 -5.83 -8.48
CA MET A 103 -2.93 -5.95 -8.94
C MET A 103 -3.01 -6.02 -10.46
N GLN A 104 -2.28 -5.15 -11.17
CA GLN A 104 -2.26 -5.18 -12.62
C GLN A 104 -1.69 -6.49 -13.18
N ARG A 105 -0.75 -7.12 -12.48
CA ARG A 105 -0.21 -8.42 -12.87
C ARG A 105 -1.20 -9.57 -12.60
N ILE A 106 -1.95 -9.50 -11.51
CA ILE A 106 -2.94 -10.52 -11.14
C ILE A 106 -4.15 -10.47 -12.08
N PHE A 107 -4.66 -9.27 -12.35
CA PHE A 107 -5.87 -9.05 -13.15
C PHE A 107 -5.60 -8.67 -14.60
N HIS A 108 -4.36 -8.82 -15.08
CA HIS A 108 -3.89 -8.38 -16.40
C HIS A 108 -4.90 -8.65 -17.54
N ASP A 109 -5.45 -9.86 -17.58
CA ASP A 109 -6.33 -10.29 -18.67
C ASP A 109 -7.77 -9.72 -18.58
N MET A 110 -8.14 -9.21 -17.41
CA MET A 110 -9.46 -8.67 -17.06
C MET A 110 -9.51 -7.13 -17.00
N LEU A 111 -8.35 -6.47 -16.89
CA LEU A 111 -8.23 -5.00 -16.90
C LEU A 111 -8.81 -4.39 -18.17
N ASN A 112 -9.45 -3.23 -18.07
CA ASN A 112 -10.08 -2.50 -19.19
C ASN A 112 -11.16 -3.31 -19.93
N LYS A 113 -11.70 -4.34 -19.29
CA LYS A 113 -12.79 -5.17 -19.82
C LYS A 113 -13.91 -5.31 -18.81
N ASN A 114 -13.56 -5.86 -17.65
CA ASN A 114 -14.51 -6.22 -16.60
C ASN A 114 -14.05 -5.75 -15.21
N ILE A 115 -12.77 -5.39 -15.05
CA ILE A 115 -12.20 -4.93 -13.79
C ILE A 115 -11.41 -3.67 -14.06
N GLU A 116 -11.58 -2.67 -13.21
CA GLU A 116 -10.60 -1.60 -13.04
C GLU A 116 -9.98 -1.66 -11.64
N CYS A 117 -8.75 -1.19 -11.52
CA CYS A 117 -8.01 -1.19 -10.27
C CYS A 117 -7.35 0.16 -10.05
N ASP A 118 -7.70 0.83 -8.95
CA ASP A 118 -7.07 2.05 -8.44
C ASP A 118 -6.51 1.87 -7.05
N VAL A 119 -5.20 1.60 -6.99
CA VAL A 119 -4.46 1.29 -5.77
C VAL A 119 -5.24 0.22 -4.99
N ASP A 120 -5.96 0.60 -3.94
CA ASP A 120 -6.70 -0.31 -3.06
C ASP A 120 -8.10 -0.66 -3.56
N ASP A 121 -8.63 0.07 -4.53
CA ASP A 121 -10.01 -0.05 -4.97
C ASP A 121 -10.09 -0.87 -6.25
N LEU A 122 -10.94 -1.90 -6.27
CA LEU A 122 -11.28 -2.65 -7.47
C LEU A 122 -12.76 -2.47 -7.80
N LEU A 123 -13.02 -2.10 -9.05
CA LEU A 123 -14.34 -1.86 -9.61
C LEU A 123 -14.69 -2.88 -10.69
#